data_AF-A0A924H4Y0-F1
#
_entry.id   AF-A0A924H4Y0-F1
#
_cell.length_a   1.000
_cell.length_b   1.000
_cell.length_c   1.000
_cell.angle_alpha   90.00
_cell.angle_beta   90.00
_cell.angle_gamma   90.00
#
_symmetry.space_group_name_H-M   'P 1'
#
loop_
_entity.id
_entity.type
_entity.pdbx_description
1 polymer ?
#
loop_
_entity_poly.entity_id
_entity_poly.type
_entity_poly.pdbx_seq_one_letter_code
_entity_poly.pdbx_strand_id
1 'polypeptide(L)'
;MKKHFFYSIALSLWVVNTHAISIPKETNPNEVIVALMAEMGAINKKYAAQLLSKDQHLTAVNQRLVLANDYTVKVDLLMLKDRIKEEIAAIQIANANEISKIRYLKGLQIIKILYEKVLSLDHHFASVRSMNEINKISNPNQYPEFTKLKEIIANKRDKKNAIDLTAVLGSNTIVSIVQTFTNMISSSLTKDEKEKELANVDCILDFTLRMQNDLNTIYFETAFLQTSNNKIKQDIEILFRDYTKPIGYEVVLENCRANDDWETVTQKMEEYLAKMKATIGASQFKMQVNMDFPIDRLLQFIAQYNNFIDQGGKFYEKFKIILNSYENEKKCETKLPLEYKKLKTDVDLAIQKFNVAYKPVEINGTKMKEILYGLNEFD
;
A
#
# COMPACT_ATOMS: atom_id res chain seq x y z
N MET A 1 -23.09 -52.27 -40.38
CA MET A 1 -23.49 -51.27 -39.36
C MET A 1 -22.61 -51.34 -38.10
N LYS A 2 -21.28 -51.21 -38.22
CA LYS A 2 -20.35 -51.26 -37.06
C LYS A 2 -19.14 -50.31 -37.17
N LYS A 3 -19.18 -49.33 -38.09
CA LYS A 3 -18.08 -48.35 -38.30
C LYS A 3 -18.45 -46.89 -38.06
N HIS A 4 -19.72 -46.56 -37.83
CA HIS A 4 -20.17 -45.19 -37.55
C HIS A 4 -20.31 -44.86 -36.05
N PHE A 5 -20.16 -45.85 -35.16
CA PHE A 5 -20.31 -45.62 -33.71
C PHE A 5 -19.00 -45.18 -33.02
N PHE A 6 -17.85 -45.33 -33.69
CA PHE A 6 -16.55 -44.93 -33.13
C PHE A 6 -16.17 -43.48 -33.42
N TYR A 7 -16.81 -42.83 -34.38
CA TYR A 7 -16.53 -41.42 -34.72
C TYR A 7 -17.31 -40.41 -33.87
N SER A 8 -18.35 -40.84 -33.15
CA SER A 8 -19.16 -39.99 -32.27
C SER A 8 -18.63 -39.89 -30.83
N ILE A 9 -17.65 -40.72 -30.44
CA ILE A 9 -17.04 -40.69 -29.09
C ILE A 9 -15.69 -39.93 -29.08
N ALA A 10 -15.08 -39.71 -30.25
CA ALA A 10 -13.81 -38.99 -30.36
C ALA A 10 -13.93 -37.45 -30.50
N LEU A 11 -15.15 -36.92 -30.68
CA LEU A 11 -15.38 -35.48 -30.93
C LEU A 11 -15.88 -34.70 -29.69
N SER A 12 -16.10 -35.35 -28.55
CA SER A 12 -16.64 -34.73 -27.33
C SER A 12 -15.63 -34.49 -26.20
N LEU A 13 -14.33 -34.73 -26.44
CA LEU A 13 -13.26 -34.56 -25.45
C LEU A 13 -12.26 -33.43 -25.77
N TRP A 14 -12.58 -32.55 -26.72
CA TRP A 14 -11.73 -31.41 -27.10
C TRP A 14 -12.45 -30.07 -26.93
N VAL A 15 -13.02 -29.84 -25.75
CA VAL A 15 -13.22 -28.48 -25.24
C VAL A 15 -12.27 -28.31 -24.06
N VAL A 16 -10.98 -28.15 -24.39
CA VAL A 16 -10.05 -27.52 -23.46
C VAL A 16 -10.53 -26.08 -23.36
N ASN A 17 -11.20 -25.75 -22.26
CA ASN A 17 -11.44 -24.36 -21.86
C ASN A 17 -10.09 -23.74 -21.56
N THR A 18 -9.34 -23.35 -22.58
CA THR A 18 -8.31 -22.32 -22.46
C THR A 18 -9.05 -21.00 -22.35
N HIS A 19 -9.61 -20.74 -21.17
CA HIS A 19 -9.81 -19.35 -20.77
C HIS A 19 -8.41 -18.82 -20.52
N ALA A 20 -7.81 -18.23 -21.56
CA ALA A 20 -6.80 -17.21 -21.35
C ALA A 20 -7.50 -16.17 -20.48
N ILE A 21 -7.18 -16.18 -19.18
CA ILE A 21 -7.60 -15.13 -18.27
C ILE A 21 -6.82 -13.91 -18.73
N SER A 22 -7.42 -13.12 -19.62
CA SER A 22 -6.96 -11.76 -19.85
C SER A 22 -7.15 -11.06 -18.51
N ILE A 23 -6.05 -10.84 -17.78
CA ILE A 23 -6.07 -10.02 -16.58
C ILE A 23 -6.55 -8.65 -17.05
N PRO A 24 -7.78 -8.19 -16.70
CA PRO A 24 -8.19 -6.85 -17.03
C PRO A 24 -7.19 -5.89 -16.38
N LYS A 25 -7.09 -4.65 -16.86
CA LYS A 25 -6.43 -3.57 -16.12
C LYS A 25 -7.26 -3.27 -14.85
N GLU A 26 -7.26 -4.19 -13.90
CA GLU A 26 -7.93 -4.06 -12.62
C GLU A 26 -7.09 -3.08 -11.80
N THR A 27 -7.56 -1.83 -11.75
CA THR A 27 -6.94 -0.77 -10.96
C THR A 27 -7.42 -0.79 -9.51
N ASN A 28 -8.39 -1.65 -9.18
CA ASN A 28 -9.08 -1.66 -7.89
C ASN A 28 -9.01 -3.04 -7.20
N PRO A 29 -8.41 -3.14 -5.99
CA PRO A 29 -8.40 -4.39 -5.20
C PRO A 29 -9.79 -4.95 -4.85
N ASN A 30 -10.84 -4.12 -4.77
CA ASN A 30 -12.21 -4.58 -4.56
C ASN A 30 -12.73 -5.44 -5.72
N GLU A 31 -12.40 -5.08 -6.97
CA GLU A 31 -12.83 -5.84 -8.14
C GLU A 31 -12.18 -7.22 -8.12
N VAL A 32 -10.88 -7.27 -7.79
CA VAL A 32 -10.13 -8.50 -7.55
C VAL A 32 -10.81 -9.36 -6.47
N ILE A 33 -11.20 -8.74 -5.35
CA ILE A 33 -11.89 -9.39 -4.24
C ILE A 33 -13.27 -9.92 -4.63
N VAL A 34 -14.07 -9.13 -5.34
CA VAL A 34 -15.42 -9.54 -5.79
C VAL A 34 -15.30 -10.71 -6.78
N ALA A 35 -14.36 -10.64 -7.71
CA ALA A 35 -14.06 -11.71 -8.65
C ALA A 35 -13.60 -12.98 -7.91
N LEU A 36 -12.70 -12.85 -6.92
CA LEU A 36 -12.25 -13.93 -6.06
C LEU A 36 -13.43 -14.63 -5.35
N MET A 37 -14.34 -13.87 -4.72
CA MET A 37 -15.51 -14.44 -4.04
C MET A 37 -16.45 -15.16 -5.02
N ALA A 38 -16.69 -14.57 -6.20
CA ALA A 38 -17.55 -15.17 -7.22
C ALA A 38 -16.95 -16.48 -7.78
N GLU A 39 -15.66 -16.48 -8.11
CA GLU A 39 -14.93 -17.64 -8.63
C GLU A 39 -14.88 -18.77 -7.58
N MET A 40 -14.55 -18.46 -6.33
CA MET A 40 -14.59 -19.43 -5.23
C MET A 40 -15.99 -20.00 -5.00
N GLY A 41 -17.02 -19.15 -5.02
CA GLY A 41 -18.41 -19.57 -4.87
C GLY A 41 -18.85 -20.54 -5.98
N ALA A 42 -18.45 -20.28 -7.23
CA ALA A 42 -18.74 -21.15 -8.35
C ALA A 42 -18.04 -22.51 -8.23
N ILE A 43 -16.77 -22.52 -7.83
CA ILE A 43 -15.99 -23.75 -7.60
C ILE A 43 -16.57 -24.58 -6.46
N ASN A 44 -16.84 -23.95 -5.31
CA ASN A 44 -17.45 -24.63 -4.16
C ASN A 44 -18.81 -25.23 -4.51
N LYS A 45 -19.66 -24.51 -5.25
CA LYS A 45 -20.96 -25.03 -5.70
C LYS A 45 -20.82 -26.24 -6.61
N LYS A 46 -19.86 -26.22 -7.53
CA LYS A 46 -19.56 -27.35 -8.44
C LYS A 46 -19.15 -28.59 -7.65
N TYR A 47 -18.21 -28.47 -6.72
CA TYR A 47 -17.74 -29.60 -5.93
C TYR A 47 -18.76 -30.07 -4.89
N ALA A 48 -19.54 -29.17 -4.28
CA ALA A 48 -20.64 -29.53 -3.38
C ALA A 48 -21.70 -30.41 -4.08
N ALA A 49 -22.04 -30.12 -5.35
CA ALA A 49 -22.96 -30.95 -6.12
C ALA A 49 -22.40 -32.36 -6.38
N GLN A 50 -21.09 -32.49 -6.63
CA GLN A 50 -20.43 -33.78 -6.81
C GLN A 50 -20.39 -34.58 -5.50
N LEU A 51 -20.06 -33.92 -4.38
CA LEU A 51 -20.07 -34.52 -3.05
C LEU A 51 -21.45 -35.04 -2.68
N LEU A 52 -22.49 -34.22 -2.86
CA LEU A 52 -23.88 -34.61 -2.60
C LEU A 52 -24.28 -35.87 -3.39
N SER A 53 -23.91 -35.95 -4.66
CA SER A 53 -24.16 -37.13 -5.48
C SER A 53 -23.45 -38.38 -4.95
N LYS A 54 -22.20 -38.26 -4.50
CA LYS A 54 -21.44 -39.36 -3.92
C LYS A 54 -21.97 -39.78 -2.55
N ASP A 55 -22.40 -38.85 -1.72
CA ASP A 55 -22.99 -39.12 -0.40
C ASP A 55 -24.34 -39.85 -0.53
N GLN A 56 -25.16 -39.48 -1.52
CA GLN A 56 -26.38 -40.20 -1.84
C GLN A 56 -26.08 -41.64 -2.28
N HIS A 57 -25.07 -41.84 -3.14
CA HIS A 57 -24.63 -43.17 -3.56
C HIS A 57 -24.10 -43.98 -2.37
N LEU A 58 -23.31 -43.37 -1.49
CA LEU A 58 -22.80 -44.00 -0.27
C LEU A 58 -23.94 -44.44 0.65
N THR A 59 -24.96 -43.61 0.80
CA THR A 59 -26.17 -43.92 1.59
C THR A 59 -26.92 -45.11 1.01
N ALA A 60 -27.11 -45.16 -0.32
CA ALA A 60 -27.74 -46.29 -0.99
C ALA A 60 -26.94 -47.59 -0.84
N VAL A 61 -25.60 -47.52 -0.94
CA VAL A 61 -24.72 -48.69 -0.70
C VAL A 61 -24.81 -49.17 0.74
N ASN A 62 -24.83 -48.25 1.71
CA ASN A 62 -25.01 -48.61 3.13
C ASN A 62 -26.35 -49.30 3.38
N GLN A 63 -27.44 -48.82 2.78
CA GLN A 63 -28.76 -49.48 2.88
C GLN A 63 -28.73 -50.89 2.29
N ARG A 64 -28.10 -51.07 1.12
CA ARG A 64 -27.95 -52.39 0.49
C ARG A 64 -27.08 -53.34 1.31
N LEU A 65 -26.05 -52.84 1.99
CA LEU A 65 -25.21 -53.62 2.90
C LEU A 65 -25.99 -54.21 4.07
N VAL A 66 -26.92 -53.43 4.64
CA VAL A 66 -27.78 -53.87 5.74
C VAL A 66 -28.73 -54.98 5.30
N LEU A 67 -29.25 -54.90 4.07
CA LEU A 67 -30.22 -55.85 3.52
C LEU A 67 -29.59 -57.09 2.88
N ALA A 68 -28.29 -57.08 2.60
CA ALA A 68 -27.60 -58.20 1.98
C ALA A 68 -27.48 -59.37 2.97
N ASN A 69 -27.81 -60.58 2.52
CA ASN A 69 -27.64 -61.82 3.30
C ASN A 69 -26.50 -62.68 2.79
N ASP A 70 -26.11 -62.52 1.51
CA ASP A 70 -24.99 -63.23 0.90
C ASP A 70 -23.64 -62.57 1.23
N TYR A 71 -22.65 -63.40 1.58
CA TYR A 71 -21.32 -62.93 1.96
C TYR A 71 -20.56 -62.30 0.80
N THR A 72 -20.68 -62.85 -0.41
CA THR A 72 -20.02 -62.32 -1.62
C THR A 72 -20.55 -60.92 -1.94
N VAL A 73 -21.88 -60.76 -1.93
CA VAL A 73 -22.54 -59.46 -2.13
C VAL A 73 -22.14 -58.44 -1.07
N LYS A 74 -21.99 -58.85 0.20
CA LYS A 74 -21.50 -57.96 1.27
C LYS A 74 -20.08 -57.47 1.01
N VAL A 75 -19.17 -58.37 0.62
CA VAL A 75 -17.77 -58.01 0.32
C VAL A 75 -17.71 -57.03 -0.85
N ASP A 76 -18.44 -57.29 -1.94
CA ASP A 76 -18.49 -56.38 -3.10
C ASP A 76 -19.02 -55.00 -2.73
N LEU A 77 -20.06 -54.93 -1.90
CA LEU A 77 -20.62 -53.66 -1.43
C LEU A 77 -19.67 -52.93 -0.46
N LEU A 78 -18.89 -53.64 0.34
CA LEU A 78 -17.84 -53.04 1.19
C LEU A 78 -16.72 -52.45 0.34
N MET A 79 -16.26 -53.15 -0.69
CA MET A 79 -15.26 -52.63 -1.63
C MET A 79 -15.79 -51.40 -2.38
N LEU A 80 -17.05 -51.42 -2.81
CA LEU A 80 -17.69 -50.27 -3.45
C LEU A 80 -17.81 -49.08 -2.49
N LYS A 81 -18.20 -49.33 -1.22
CA LYS A 81 -18.26 -48.31 -0.18
C LYS A 81 -16.90 -47.65 0.04
N ASP A 82 -15.84 -48.43 0.11
CA ASP A 82 -14.48 -47.94 0.30
C ASP A 82 -14.03 -47.07 -0.88
N ARG A 83 -14.26 -47.54 -2.11
CA ARG A 83 -14.00 -46.75 -3.33
C ARG A 83 -14.76 -45.43 -3.34
N ILE A 84 -16.05 -45.41 -2.94
CA ILE A 84 -16.82 -44.16 -2.88
C ILE A 84 -16.22 -43.18 -1.86
N LYS A 85 -15.73 -43.68 -0.71
CA LYS A 85 -15.05 -42.83 0.28
C LYS A 85 -13.75 -42.23 -0.26
N GLU A 86 -12.96 -43.02 -0.98
CA GLU A 86 -11.75 -42.53 -1.66
C GLU A 86 -12.09 -41.46 -2.69
N GLU A 87 -13.14 -41.66 -3.48
CA GLU A 87 -13.63 -40.67 -4.43
C GLU A 87 -14.09 -39.37 -3.74
N ILE A 88 -14.80 -39.46 -2.61
CA ILE A 88 -15.20 -38.29 -1.81
C ILE A 88 -13.97 -37.52 -1.32
N ALA A 89 -12.98 -38.22 -0.75
CA ALA A 89 -11.74 -37.61 -0.28
C ALA A 89 -10.99 -36.92 -1.44
N ALA A 90 -10.90 -37.57 -2.60
CA ALA A 90 -10.27 -37.00 -3.80
C ALA A 90 -11.00 -35.73 -4.29
N ILE A 91 -12.34 -35.71 -4.25
CA ILE A 91 -13.16 -34.54 -4.61
C ILE A 91 -12.91 -33.38 -3.63
N GLN A 92 -12.80 -33.66 -2.33
CA GLN A 92 -12.50 -32.63 -1.31
C GLN A 92 -11.11 -32.03 -1.52
N ILE A 93 -10.09 -32.85 -1.76
CA ILE A 93 -8.72 -32.40 -2.06
C ILE A 93 -8.70 -31.56 -3.35
N ALA A 94 -9.42 -32.00 -4.39
CA ALA A 94 -9.52 -31.26 -5.64
C ALA A 94 -10.19 -29.89 -5.45
N ASN A 95 -11.24 -29.80 -4.63
CA ASN A 95 -11.85 -28.52 -4.28
C ASN A 95 -10.85 -27.59 -3.57
N ALA A 96 -10.18 -28.08 -2.52
CA ALA A 96 -9.21 -27.29 -1.77
C ALA A 96 -8.06 -26.76 -2.67
N ASN A 97 -7.56 -27.59 -3.58
CA ASN A 97 -6.50 -27.20 -4.52
C ASN A 97 -6.94 -26.09 -5.48
N GLU A 98 -8.14 -26.17 -6.04
CA GLU A 98 -8.68 -25.12 -6.92
C GLU A 98 -8.91 -23.81 -6.15
N ILE A 99 -9.35 -23.88 -4.90
CA ILE A 99 -9.51 -22.71 -4.03
C ILE A 99 -8.15 -22.06 -3.72
N SER A 100 -7.14 -22.84 -3.30
CA SER A 100 -5.78 -22.32 -3.06
C SER A 100 -5.18 -21.69 -4.32
N LYS A 101 -5.43 -22.26 -5.51
CA LYS A 101 -5.04 -21.66 -6.80
C LYS A 101 -5.62 -20.26 -6.97
N ILE A 102 -6.94 -20.11 -6.80
CA ILE A 102 -7.63 -18.83 -7.00
C ILE A 102 -7.11 -17.80 -5.99
N ARG A 103 -6.97 -18.18 -4.71
CA ARG A 103 -6.45 -17.28 -3.67
C ARG A 103 -5.04 -16.80 -3.98
N TYR A 104 -4.15 -17.70 -4.38
CA TYR A 104 -2.77 -17.36 -4.73
C TYR A 104 -2.69 -16.39 -5.91
N LEU A 105 -3.45 -16.65 -6.98
CA LEU A 105 -3.53 -15.80 -8.17
C LEU A 105 -4.03 -14.39 -7.84
N LYS A 106 -5.13 -14.31 -7.10
CA LYS A 106 -5.71 -13.03 -6.72
C LYS A 106 -4.80 -12.29 -5.73
N GLY A 107 -4.08 -13.01 -4.88
CA GLY A 107 -3.04 -12.44 -4.03
C GLY A 107 -1.91 -11.75 -4.81
N LEU A 108 -1.43 -12.36 -5.90
CA LEU A 108 -0.47 -11.71 -6.81
C LEU A 108 -1.03 -10.44 -7.46
N GLN A 109 -2.31 -10.45 -7.86
CA GLN A 109 -2.98 -9.25 -8.39
C GLN A 109 -3.06 -8.14 -7.34
N ILE A 110 -3.36 -8.48 -6.09
CA ILE A 110 -3.35 -7.52 -4.97
C ILE A 110 -1.95 -6.95 -4.77
N ILE A 111 -0.90 -7.78 -4.78
CA ILE A 111 0.50 -7.32 -4.67
C ILE A 111 0.82 -6.32 -5.79
N LYS A 112 0.44 -6.64 -7.04
CA LYS A 112 0.62 -5.74 -8.20
C LYS A 112 -0.03 -4.38 -7.97
N ILE A 113 -1.29 -4.35 -7.53
CA ILE A 113 -2.01 -3.09 -7.29
C ILE A 113 -1.39 -2.30 -6.13
N LEU A 114 -1.07 -2.96 -5.02
CA LEU A 114 -0.41 -2.32 -3.88
C LEU A 114 0.93 -1.71 -4.28
N TYR A 115 1.68 -2.36 -5.16
CA TYR A 115 2.95 -1.84 -5.66
C TYR A 115 2.79 -0.53 -6.43
N GLU A 116 1.77 -0.42 -7.29
CA GLU A 116 1.47 0.86 -7.96
C GLU A 116 1.14 1.97 -6.96
N LYS A 117 0.46 1.64 -5.86
CA LYS A 117 0.16 2.61 -4.80
C LYS A 117 1.42 3.04 -4.05
N VAL A 118 2.32 2.10 -3.74
CA VAL A 118 3.64 2.37 -3.14
C VAL A 118 4.48 3.27 -4.05
N LEU A 119 4.48 3.04 -5.37
CA LEU A 119 5.17 3.92 -6.33
C LEU A 119 4.55 5.31 -6.37
N SER A 120 3.22 5.41 -6.30
CA SER A 120 2.55 6.72 -6.21
C SER A 120 2.91 7.48 -4.94
N LEU A 121 3.09 6.79 -3.81
CA LEU A 121 3.58 7.38 -2.56
C LEU A 121 5.04 7.81 -2.68
N ASP A 122 5.88 7.01 -3.32
CA ASP A 122 7.28 7.37 -3.59
C ASP A 122 7.38 8.68 -4.40
N HIS A 123 6.58 8.79 -5.46
CA HIS A 123 6.45 10.03 -6.23
C HIS A 123 5.92 11.20 -5.39
N HIS A 124 4.93 10.96 -4.54
CA HIS A 124 4.43 11.99 -3.61
C HIS A 124 5.56 12.52 -2.74
N PHE A 125 6.29 11.62 -2.07
CA PHE A 125 7.35 11.98 -1.16
C PHE A 125 8.58 12.61 -1.83
N ALA A 126 8.87 12.23 -3.08
CA ALA A 126 9.88 12.89 -3.90
C ALA A 126 9.49 14.33 -4.31
N SER A 127 8.19 14.62 -4.38
CA SER A 127 7.67 15.96 -4.69
C SER A 127 7.48 16.85 -3.46
N VAL A 128 7.59 16.30 -2.24
CA VAL A 128 7.48 17.11 -1.01
C VAL A 128 8.69 18.02 -0.87
N ARG A 129 8.43 19.25 -0.43
CA ARG A 129 9.42 20.32 -0.28
C ARG A 129 10.63 19.87 0.55
N SER A 130 11.81 20.21 0.06
CA SER A 130 13.07 19.90 0.75
C SER A 130 13.28 20.77 1.99
N MET A 131 14.19 20.33 2.88
CA MET A 131 14.65 21.10 4.05
C MET A 131 15.03 22.55 3.72
N ASN A 132 15.65 22.76 2.56
CA ASN A 132 16.09 24.07 2.12
C ASN A 132 14.89 24.96 1.75
N GLU A 133 13.84 24.39 1.16
CA GLU A 133 12.64 25.15 0.81
C GLU A 133 11.82 25.52 2.04
N ILE A 134 11.66 24.61 3.00
CA ILE A 134 10.93 24.90 4.25
C ILE A 134 11.67 25.96 5.08
N ASN A 135 13.00 25.87 5.20
CA ASN A 135 13.79 26.88 5.90
C ASN A 135 13.75 28.25 5.22
N LYS A 136 13.62 28.32 3.90
CA LYS A 136 13.48 29.61 3.20
C LYS A 136 12.18 30.32 3.56
N ILE A 137 11.10 29.58 3.84
CA ILE A 137 9.81 30.16 4.19
C ILE A 137 9.92 30.99 5.48
N SER A 138 10.53 30.48 6.55
CA SER A 138 10.71 31.26 7.79
C SER A 138 11.97 32.12 7.81
N ASN A 139 12.84 32.10 6.79
CA ASN A 139 14.09 32.87 6.84
C ASN A 139 13.84 34.33 6.43
N PRO A 140 14.07 35.30 7.34
CA PRO A 140 13.76 36.71 7.11
C PRO A 140 14.63 37.31 6.00
N ASN A 141 15.80 36.72 5.71
CA ASN A 141 16.68 37.15 4.62
C ASN A 141 16.13 36.85 3.21
N GLN A 142 15.04 36.08 3.10
CA GLN A 142 14.37 35.86 1.82
C GLN A 142 13.41 37.01 1.46
N TYR A 143 13.17 37.94 2.40
CA TYR A 143 12.24 39.05 2.20
C TYR A 143 12.98 40.34 1.82
N PRO A 144 12.60 41.00 0.72
CA PRO A 144 13.21 42.27 0.30
C PRO A 144 13.12 43.36 1.37
N GLU A 145 11.99 43.46 2.09
CA GLU A 145 11.80 44.47 3.12
C GLU A 145 12.80 44.32 4.28
N PHE A 146 13.06 43.09 4.71
CA PHE A 146 14.04 42.83 5.78
C PHE A 146 15.48 43.02 5.29
N THR A 147 15.77 42.67 4.04
CA THR A 147 17.09 42.92 3.43
C THR A 147 17.36 44.42 3.31
N LYS A 148 16.35 45.19 2.89
CA LYS A 148 16.43 46.65 2.83
C LYS A 148 16.63 47.27 4.21
N LEU A 149 15.95 46.76 5.24
CA LEU A 149 16.19 47.17 6.62
C LEU A 149 17.64 46.93 7.05
N LYS A 150 18.21 45.75 6.74
CA LYS A 150 19.62 45.44 7.01
C LYS A 150 20.57 46.43 6.35
N GLU A 151 20.31 46.79 5.08
CA GLU A 151 21.13 47.77 4.35
C GLU A 151 21.04 49.17 4.96
N ILE A 152 19.83 49.63 5.31
CA ILE A 152 19.62 50.93 5.96
C ILE A 152 20.40 51.00 7.27
N ILE A 153 20.29 49.96 8.11
CA ILE A 153 21.00 49.87 9.38
C ILE A 153 22.50 49.82 9.17
N ALA A 154 22.99 49.02 8.20
CA ALA A 154 24.41 48.93 7.88
C ALA A 154 25.00 50.28 7.44
N ASN A 155 24.25 51.05 6.64
CA ASN A 155 24.66 52.37 6.15
C ASN A 155 24.61 53.47 7.23
N LYS A 156 23.75 53.33 8.23
CA LYS A 156 23.56 54.29 9.35
C LYS A 156 24.20 53.82 10.65
N ARG A 157 25.12 52.86 10.57
CA ARG A 157 25.77 52.22 11.70
C ARG A 157 26.92 53.05 12.23
N ASP A 158 26.99 53.21 13.55
CA ASP A 158 28.20 53.75 14.18
C ASP A 158 29.36 52.76 14.13
N LYS A 159 30.45 53.16 13.46
CA LYS A 159 31.66 52.33 13.29
C LYS A 159 32.32 51.92 14.60
N LYS A 160 32.07 52.64 15.71
CA LYS A 160 32.65 52.37 17.04
C LYS A 160 31.92 51.25 17.81
N ASN A 161 30.64 50.99 17.53
CA ASN A 161 29.80 50.04 18.28
C ASN A 161 29.30 48.87 17.41
N ALA A 162 30.02 48.60 16.32
CA ALA A 162 29.64 47.65 15.30
C ALA A 162 29.99 46.19 15.67
N ILE A 163 29.00 45.37 16.06
CA ILE A 163 29.12 43.89 16.17
C ILE A 163 28.91 43.19 14.81
N ASP A 164 29.96 42.70 14.17
CA ASP A 164 29.88 41.97 12.89
C ASP A 164 29.94 40.45 13.11
N LEU A 165 28.77 39.80 13.13
CA LEU A 165 28.61 38.34 13.18
C LEU A 165 28.40 37.73 11.78
N THR A 166 28.47 38.55 10.73
CA THR A 166 27.99 38.23 9.38
C THR A 166 28.91 37.25 8.66
N ALA A 167 30.20 37.19 9.02
CA ALA A 167 31.20 36.36 8.36
C ALA A 167 31.00 34.83 8.56
N VAL A 168 30.26 34.41 9.59
CA VAL A 168 30.07 32.98 9.90
C VAL A 168 28.59 32.60 10.09
N LEU A 169 27.75 33.50 10.61
CA LEU A 169 26.38 33.16 11.04
C LEU A 169 25.29 33.99 10.34
N GLY A 170 25.65 34.80 9.34
CA GLY A 170 24.72 35.76 8.71
C GLY A 170 23.51 35.13 8.00
N SER A 171 23.57 33.84 7.65
CA SER A 171 22.47 33.07 7.05
C SER A 171 21.52 32.45 8.08
N ASN A 172 21.93 32.38 9.35
CA ASN A 172 21.09 31.88 10.43
C ASN A 172 20.00 32.90 10.76
N THR A 173 18.75 32.45 10.74
CA THR A 173 17.55 33.26 10.98
C THR A 173 17.62 34.07 12.29
N ILE A 174 17.96 33.42 13.41
CA ILE A 174 17.97 34.04 14.74
C ILE A 174 19.12 35.05 14.83
N VAL A 175 20.32 34.67 14.38
CA VAL A 175 21.49 35.56 14.43
C VAL A 175 21.27 36.79 13.55
N SER A 176 20.68 36.59 12.35
CA SER A 176 20.36 37.72 11.48
C SER A 176 19.34 38.66 12.10
N ILE A 177 18.33 38.17 12.80
CA ILE A 177 17.36 39.03 13.51
C ILE A 177 18.07 39.79 14.63
N VAL A 178 18.76 39.08 15.53
CA VAL A 178 19.43 39.68 16.69
C VAL A 178 20.44 40.73 16.24
N GLN A 179 21.27 40.42 15.25
CA GLN A 179 22.26 41.35 14.71
C GLN A 179 21.61 42.60 14.11
N THR A 180 20.52 42.45 13.33
CA THR A 180 19.78 43.59 12.77
C THR A 180 19.27 44.49 13.89
N PHE A 181 18.66 43.93 14.94
CA PHE A 181 18.12 44.71 16.06
C PHE A 181 19.21 45.36 16.91
N THR A 182 20.28 44.65 17.25
CA THR A 182 21.41 45.22 18.00
C THR A 182 22.05 46.39 17.24
N ASN A 183 22.26 46.23 15.92
CA ASN A 183 22.81 47.30 15.09
C ASN A 183 21.83 48.46 14.91
N MET A 184 20.51 48.21 14.91
CA MET A 184 19.50 49.26 14.86
C MET A 184 19.49 50.10 16.14
N ILE A 185 19.66 49.48 17.31
CA ILE A 185 19.78 50.19 18.58
C ILE A 185 21.01 51.10 18.56
N SER A 186 22.15 50.61 18.08
CA SER A 186 23.40 51.36 17.95
C SER A 186 23.52 52.21 16.68
N SER A 187 22.43 52.38 15.91
CA SER A 187 22.44 53.19 14.68
C SER A 187 22.10 54.65 14.97
N SER A 188 22.54 55.53 14.06
CA SER A 188 22.26 56.97 14.09
C SER A 188 20.84 57.32 13.63
N LEU A 189 19.94 56.35 13.48
CA LEU A 189 18.54 56.57 13.11
C LEU A 189 17.79 57.25 14.26
N THR A 190 16.89 58.17 13.93
CA THR A 190 15.95 58.78 14.88
C THR A 190 14.91 57.76 15.35
N LYS A 191 14.19 58.09 16.43
CA LYS A 191 13.12 57.22 16.95
C LYS A 191 12.02 56.99 15.91
N ASP A 192 11.58 58.03 15.24
CA ASP A 192 10.51 57.97 14.23
C ASP A 192 10.92 57.14 13.01
N GLU A 193 12.18 57.25 12.57
CA GLU A 193 12.72 56.40 11.49
C GLU A 193 12.77 54.93 11.89
N LYS A 194 13.18 54.62 13.13
CA LYS A 194 13.19 53.23 13.64
C LYS A 194 11.79 52.64 13.68
N GLU A 195 10.79 53.38 14.19
CA GLU A 195 9.40 52.91 14.25
C GLU A 195 8.83 52.66 12.84
N LYS A 196 9.09 53.57 11.90
CA LYS A 196 8.63 53.43 10.51
C LYS A 196 9.23 52.21 9.82
N GLU A 197 10.54 52.00 9.95
CA GLU A 197 11.20 50.86 9.32
C GLU A 197 10.84 49.52 9.99
N LEU A 198 10.61 49.51 11.31
CA LEU A 198 10.10 48.34 12.02
C LEU A 198 8.69 47.96 11.56
N ALA A 199 7.80 48.93 11.37
CA ALA A 199 6.45 48.68 10.86
C ALA A 199 6.45 47.98 9.50
N ASN A 200 7.47 48.22 8.66
CA ASN A 200 7.59 47.57 7.35
C ASN A 200 7.97 46.08 7.42
N VAL A 201 8.59 45.64 8.52
CA VAL A 201 9.09 44.27 8.70
C VAL A 201 8.41 43.50 9.82
N ASP A 202 7.53 44.14 10.60
CA ASP A 202 6.89 43.59 11.80
C ASP A 202 6.25 42.22 11.54
N CYS A 203 5.44 42.13 10.48
CA CYS A 203 4.81 40.87 10.06
C CYS A 203 5.82 39.79 9.63
N ILE A 204 6.91 40.16 8.96
CA ILE A 204 7.95 39.20 8.53
C ILE A 204 8.67 38.63 9.75
N LEU A 205 8.95 39.49 10.74
CA LEU A 205 9.62 39.12 11.98
C LEU A 205 8.74 38.23 12.86
N ASP A 206 7.47 38.62 13.05
CA ASP A 206 6.49 37.84 13.80
C ASP A 206 6.29 36.46 13.17
N PHE A 207 6.08 36.41 11.85
CA PHE A 207 5.98 35.16 11.11
C PHE A 207 7.23 34.30 11.28
N THR A 208 8.41 34.88 11.08
CA THR A 208 9.69 34.19 11.23
C THR A 208 9.84 33.56 12.61
N LEU A 209 9.64 34.36 13.67
CA LEU A 209 9.90 33.92 15.05
C LEU A 209 8.90 32.86 15.51
N ARG A 210 7.64 32.95 15.08
CA ARG A 210 6.60 31.98 15.43
C ARG A 210 6.71 30.71 14.60
N MET A 211 6.87 30.84 13.29
CA MET A 211 6.79 29.70 12.38
C MET A 211 8.10 28.93 12.20
N GLN A 212 9.25 29.46 12.60
CA GLN A 212 10.54 28.75 12.41
C GLN A 212 10.55 27.36 13.06
N ASN A 213 10.07 27.22 14.29
CA ASN A 213 10.04 25.93 14.99
C ASN A 213 8.94 25.00 14.46
N ASP A 214 7.79 25.58 14.12
CA ASP A 214 6.63 24.87 13.59
C ASP A 214 6.93 24.28 12.20
N LEU A 215 7.54 25.05 11.31
CA LEU A 215 7.99 24.59 10.00
C LEU A 215 9.10 23.54 10.10
N ASN A 216 10.03 23.69 11.07
CA ASN A 216 11.02 22.65 11.37
C ASN A 216 10.36 21.35 11.82
N THR A 217 9.28 21.42 12.60
CA THR A 217 8.53 20.23 13.03
C THR A 217 7.90 19.52 11.84
N ILE A 218 7.23 20.26 10.95
CA ILE A 218 6.66 19.71 9.70
C ILE A 218 7.75 19.03 8.87
N TYR A 219 8.93 19.64 8.78
CA TYR A 219 10.07 19.06 8.08
C TYR A 219 10.50 17.70 8.65
N PHE A 220 10.80 17.62 9.95
CA PHE A 220 11.33 16.39 10.54
C PHE A 220 10.30 15.26 10.49
N GLU A 221 9.03 15.58 10.67
CA GLU A 221 7.94 14.60 10.57
C GLU A 221 7.72 14.14 9.13
N THR A 222 7.88 15.04 8.15
CA THR A 222 7.89 14.65 6.73
C THR A 222 9.04 13.71 6.41
N ALA A 223 10.26 13.98 6.90
CA ALA A 223 11.42 13.11 6.70
C ALA A 223 11.23 11.72 7.36
N PHE A 224 10.56 11.67 8.51
CA PHE A 224 10.14 10.42 9.15
C PHE A 224 9.16 9.63 8.27
N LEU A 225 8.16 10.29 7.67
CA LEU A 225 7.24 9.66 6.73
C LEU A 225 7.94 9.15 5.46
N GLN A 226 8.89 9.90 4.91
CA GLN A 226 9.71 9.47 3.76
C GLN A 226 10.50 8.20 4.08
N THR A 227 11.12 8.15 5.26
CA THR A 227 11.87 6.96 5.72
C THR A 227 10.94 5.75 5.89
N SER A 228 9.75 5.98 6.45
CA SER A 228 8.73 4.94 6.61
C SER A 228 8.20 4.45 5.25
N ASN A 229 8.04 5.34 4.26
CA ASN A 229 7.66 4.96 2.89
C ASN A 229 8.72 4.06 2.23
N ASN A 230 10.01 4.40 2.40
CA ASN A 230 11.11 3.57 1.88
C ASN A 230 11.09 2.16 2.48
N LYS A 231 10.72 2.04 3.76
CA LYS A 231 10.54 0.74 4.40
C LYS A 231 9.38 -0.04 3.78
N ILE A 232 8.22 0.59 3.58
CA ILE A 232 7.07 -0.04 2.91
C ILE A 232 7.42 -0.51 1.49
N LYS A 233 8.23 0.27 0.76
CA LYS A 233 8.77 -0.12 -0.55
C LYS A 233 9.68 -1.34 -0.51
N GLN A 234 10.51 -1.47 0.52
CA GLN A 234 11.33 -2.66 0.72
C GLN A 234 10.49 -3.88 1.13
N ASP A 235 9.52 -3.67 2.01
CA ASP A 235 8.68 -4.74 2.54
C ASP A 235 7.81 -5.38 1.44
N ILE A 236 7.33 -4.61 0.45
CA ILE A 236 6.57 -5.18 -0.69
C ILE A 236 7.44 -5.97 -1.67
N GLU A 237 8.70 -5.57 -1.88
CA GLU A 237 9.67 -6.34 -2.68
C GLU A 237 9.98 -7.69 -2.01
N ILE A 238 10.18 -7.66 -0.68
CA ILE A 238 10.36 -8.86 0.14
C ILE A 238 9.13 -9.76 0.07
N LEU A 239 7.93 -9.18 0.23
CA LEU A 239 6.67 -9.89 0.11
C LEU A 239 6.57 -10.61 -1.23
N PHE A 240 6.80 -9.92 -2.35
CA PHE A 240 6.70 -10.51 -3.67
C PHE A 240 7.68 -11.66 -3.89
N ARG A 241 8.95 -11.49 -3.47
CA ARG A 241 9.95 -12.57 -3.54
C ARG A 241 9.51 -13.78 -2.73
N ASP A 242 9.02 -13.57 -1.51
CA ASP A 242 8.58 -14.65 -0.65
C ASP A 242 7.29 -15.32 -1.17
N TYR A 243 6.42 -14.53 -1.81
CA TYR A 243 5.20 -15.00 -2.46
C TYR A 243 5.48 -15.88 -3.67
N THR A 244 6.48 -15.52 -4.47
CA THR A 244 6.84 -16.20 -5.72
C THR A 244 7.89 -17.31 -5.57
N LYS A 245 8.50 -17.42 -4.39
CA LYS A 245 9.45 -18.49 -4.06
C LYS A 245 8.91 -19.91 -4.29
N PRO A 246 7.66 -20.28 -3.91
CA PRO A 246 7.14 -21.63 -4.12
C PRO A 246 7.12 -22.06 -5.58
N ILE A 247 6.83 -21.12 -6.48
CA ILE A 247 6.76 -21.35 -7.94
C ILE A 247 8.13 -21.22 -8.62
N GLY A 248 9.20 -20.95 -7.87
CA GLY A 248 10.55 -20.84 -8.40
C GLY A 248 10.75 -19.64 -9.33
N TYR A 249 10.12 -18.51 -9.01
CA TYR A 249 10.35 -17.23 -9.68
C TYR A 249 11.21 -16.34 -8.77
N GLU A 250 12.34 -15.88 -9.29
CA GLU A 250 13.41 -15.24 -8.50
C GLU A 250 13.62 -13.75 -8.82
N VAL A 251 12.96 -13.24 -9.87
CA VAL A 251 13.08 -11.85 -10.29
C VAL A 251 12.37 -10.94 -9.27
N VAL A 252 12.99 -9.80 -8.94
CA VAL A 252 12.41 -8.79 -8.04
C VAL A 252 11.19 -8.09 -8.66
N LEU A 253 10.32 -7.50 -7.84
CA LEU A 253 9.05 -6.94 -8.30
C LEU A 253 9.26 -5.76 -9.24
N GLU A 254 10.24 -4.91 -8.95
CA GLU A 254 10.65 -3.80 -9.82
C GLU A 254 10.95 -4.26 -11.26
N ASN A 255 11.78 -5.30 -11.41
CA ASN A 255 12.17 -5.85 -12.71
C ASN A 255 11.02 -6.62 -13.37
N CYS A 256 10.22 -7.34 -12.59
CA CYS A 256 9.02 -8.01 -13.06
C CYS A 256 8.06 -7.00 -13.69
N ARG A 257 7.85 -5.86 -13.03
CA ARG A 257 6.99 -4.78 -13.53
C ARG A 257 7.60 -4.10 -14.75
N ALA A 258 8.89 -3.76 -14.71
CA ALA A 258 9.56 -3.02 -15.77
C ALA A 258 9.55 -3.78 -17.11
N ASN A 259 9.64 -5.11 -17.06
CA ASN A 259 9.66 -5.97 -18.25
C ASN A 259 8.29 -6.64 -18.55
N ASP A 260 7.24 -6.28 -17.81
CA ASP A 260 5.90 -6.90 -17.91
C ASP A 260 5.93 -8.44 -17.78
N ASP A 261 6.81 -8.98 -16.94
CA ASP A 261 7.09 -10.42 -16.80
C ASP A 261 6.01 -11.20 -16.01
N TRP A 262 4.80 -10.65 -15.94
CA TRP A 262 3.66 -11.26 -15.23
C TRP A 262 3.19 -12.55 -15.91
N GLU A 263 3.42 -12.70 -17.21
CA GLU A 263 3.13 -13.92 -17.95
C GLU A 263 4.00 -15.09 -17.47
N THR A 264 5.31 -14.87 -17.25
CA THR A 264 6.22 -15.89 -16.72
C THR A 264 5.84 -16.32 -15.30
N VAL A 265 5.44 -15.36 -14.45
CA VAL A 265 4.91 -15.67 -13.10
C VAL A 265 3.68 -16.57 -13.21
N THR A 266 2.78 -16.27 -14.14
CA THR A 266 1.57 -17.05 -14.38
C THR A 266 1.93 -18.46 -14.90
N GLN A 267 2.81 -18.58 -15.87
CA GLN A 267 3.24 -19.86 -16.42
C GLN A 267 3.86 -20.77 -15.33
N LYS A 268 4.82 -20.26 -14.55
CA LYS A 268 5.46 -21.04 -13.46
C LYS A 268 4.46 -21.49 -12.40
N MET A 269 3.44 -20.68 -12.15
CA MET A 269 2.35 -21.02 -11.24
C MET A 269 1.46 -22.13 -11.80
N GLU A 270 1.12 -22.09 -13.09
CA GLU A 270 0.40 -23.20 -13.76
C GLU A 270 1.21 -24.50 -13.75
N GLU A 271 2.52 -24.42 -14.00
CA GLU A 271 3.44 -25.56 -13.92
C GLU A 271 3.48 -26.15 -12.49
N TYR A 272 3.57 -25.29 -11.48
CA TYR A 272 3.56 -25.70 -10.08
C TYR A 272 2.25 -26.41 -9.70
N LEU A 273 1.10 -25.89 -10.15
CA LEU A 273 -0.22 -26.46 -9.91
C LEU A 273 -0.41 -27.79 -10.62
N ALA A 274 0.04 -27.90 -11.87
CA ALA A 274 0.03 -29.15 -12.62
C ALA A 274 0.84 -30.23 -11.89
N LYS A 275 2.03 -29.86 -11.40
CA LYS A 275 2.88 -30.74 -10.58
C LYS A 275 2.21 -31.13 -9.26
N MET A 276 1.56 -30.19 -8.58
CA MET A 276 0.83 -30.44 -7.34
C MET A 276 -0.34 -31.41 -7.56
N LYS A 277 -1.05 -31.30 -8.68
CA LYS A 277 -2.16 -32.18 -9.05
C LYS A 277 -1.69 -33.60 -9.40
N ALA A 278 -0.50 -33.73 -9.98
CA ALA A 278 0.11 -35.03 -10.31
C ALA A 278 0.79 -35.70 -9.10
N THR A 279 1.06 -34.95 -8.03
CA THR A 279 1.70 -35.44 -6.81
C THR A 279 0.62 -35.97 -5.85
N ILE A 280 0.89 -37.08 -5.14
CA ILE A 280 -0.05 -37.70 -4.19
C ILE A 280 0.60 -37.76 -2.80
N GLY A 281 -0.22 -37.66 -1.75
CA GLY A 281 0.20 -37.88 -0.36
C GLY A 281 0.93 -36.69 0.26
N ALA A 282 1.88 -36.96 1.15
CA ALA A 282 2.55 -35.94 1.96
C ALA A 282 3.26 -34.84 1.14
N SER A 283 3.80 -35.18 -0.03
CA SER A 283 4.44 -34.22 -0.93
C SER A 283 3.45 -33.21 -1.51
N GLN A 284 2.21 -33.65 -1.83
CA GLN A 284 1.15 -32.78 -2.31
C GLN A 284 0.73 -31.79 -1.22
N PHE A 285 0.52 -32.29 0.00
CA PHE A 285 0.18 -31.45 1.15
C PHE A 285 1.27 -30.37 1.41
N LYS A 286 2.55 -30.76 1.34
CA LYS A 286 3.66 -29.80 1.47
C LYS A 286 3.62 -28.72 0.39
N MET A 287 3.29 -29.09 -0.86
CA MET A 287 3.18 -28.13 -1.94
C MET A 287 2.01 -27.16 -1.74
N GLN A 288 0.89 -27.63 -1.21
CA GLN A 288 -0.27 -26.81 -0.87
C GLN A 288 0.06 -25.81 0.25
N VAL A 289 0.65 -26.28 1.36
CA VAL A 289 1.09 -25.42 2.47
C VAL A 289 2.05 -24.33 1.99
N ASN A 290 2.96 -24.66 1.07
CA ASN A 290 3.87 -23.67 0.50
C ASN A 290 3.15 -22.55 -0.28
N MET A 291 1.96 -22.79 -0.86
CA MET A 291 1.17 -21.74 -1.50
C MET A 291 0.32 -20.94 -0.53
N ASP A 292 -0.18 -21.59 0.53
CA ASP A 292 -1.05 -20.92 1.51
C ASP A 292 -0.24 -19.99 2.43
N PHE A 293 1.00 -20.36 2.79
CA PHE A 293 1.81 -19.59 3.75
C PHE A 293 2.15 -18.15 3.32
N PRO A 294 2.50 -17.86 2.05
CA PRO A 294 2.71 -16.48 1.62
C PRO A 294 1.45 -15.60 1.65
N ILE A 295 0.26 -16.21 1.69
CA ILE A 295 -1.01 -15.49 1.83
C ILE A 295 -1.11 -14.81 3.20
N ASP A 296 -0.64 -15.47 4.27
CA ASP A 296 -0.53 -14.86 5.61
C ASP A 296 0.34 -13.60 5.57
N ARG A 297 1.46 -13.65 4.84
CA ARG A 297 2.40 -12.53 4.72
C ARG A 297 1.79 -11.36 3.96
N LEU A 298 1.01 -11.64 2.92
CA LEU A 298 0.26 -10.61 2.19
C LEU A 298 -0.70 -9.86 3.14
N LEU A 299 -1.42 -10.57 4.01
CA LEU A 299 -2.31 -9.96 4.99
C LEU A 299 -1.58 -9.07 5.98
N GLN A 300 -0.44 -9.53 6.50
CA GLN A 300 0.40 -8.75 7.41
C GLN A 300 0.88 -7.47 6.74
N PHE A 301 1.35 -7.56 5.50
CA PHE A 301 1.78 -6.40 4.72
C PHE A 301 0.64 -5.41 4.51
N ILE A 302 -0.56 -5.88 4.15
CA ILE A 302 -1.70 -4.98 3.95
C ILE A 302 -2.05 -4.24 5.25
N ALA A 303 -2.04 -4.92 6.40
CA ALA A 303 -2.28 -4.27 7.68
C ALA A 303 -1.22 -3.19 7.98
N GLN A 304 0.06 -3.49 7.70
CA GLN A 304 1.16 -2.53 7.85
C GLN A 304 1.01 -1.33 6.91
N TYR A 305 0.68 -1.57 5.64
CA TYR A 305 0.42 -0.54 4.63
C TYR A 305 -0.74 0.36 5.06
N ASN A 306 -1.87 -0.22 5.46
CA ASN A 306 -3.03 0.55 5.94
C ASN A 306 -2.71 1.43 7.14
N ASN A 307 -1.97 0.88 8.12
CA ASN A 307 -1.52 1.65 9.28
C ASN A 307 -0.60 2.80 8.86
N PHE A 308 0.32 2.58 7.92
CA PHE A 308 1.17 3.64 7.37
C PHE A 308 0.34 4.75 6.70
N ILE A 309 -0.67 4.41 5.89
CA ILE A 309 -1.55 5.39 5.26
C ILE A 309 -2.34 6.19 6.31
N ASP A 310 -2.96 5.52 7.28
CA ASP A 310 -3.74 6.19 8.32
C ASP A 310 -2.85 7.09 9.20
N GLN A 311 -1.61 6.68 9.48
CA GLN A 311 -0.63 7.54 10.16
C GLN A 311 -0.25 8.74 9.29
N GLY A 312 0.08 8.53 8.02
CA GLY A 312 0.42 9.60 7.08
C GLY A 312 -0.66 10.67 7.00
N GLY A 313 -1.94 10.25 6.88
CA GLY A 313 -3.08 11.18 6.93
C GLY A 313 -3.13 12.01 8.21
N LYS A 314 -2.93 11.38 9.38
CA LYS A 314 -2.89 12.08 10.69
C LYS A 314 -1.74 13.08 10.80
N PHE A 315 -0.56 12.76 10.26
CA PHE A 315 0.55 13.70 10.21
C PHE A 315 0.23 14.93 9.37
N TYR A 316 -0.38 14.76 8.19
CA TYR A 316 -0.79 15.90 7.37
C TYR A 316 -1.91 16.74 8.01
N GLU A 317 -2.86 16.13 8.72
CA GLU A 317 -3.83 16.86 9.54
C GLU A 317 -3.14 17.67 10.65
N LYS A 318 -2.12 17.08 11.31
CA LYS A 318 -1.29 17.81 12.27
C LYS A 318 -0.56 18.98 11.62
N PHE A 319 0.01 18.80 10.43
CA PHE A 319 0.65 19.91 9.69
C PHE A 319 -0.34 21.02 9.38
N LYS A 320 -1.57 20.68 9.00
CA LYS A 320 -2.63 21.67 8.79
C LYS A 320 -2.95 22.46 10.05
N ILE A 321 -3.02 21.80 11.22
CA ILE A 321 -3.24 22.49 12.50
C ILE A 321 -2.09 23.46 12.78
N ILE A 322 -0.84 23.02 12.62
CA ILE A 322 0.37 23.85 12.80
C ILE A 322 0.36 25.07 11.87
N LEU A 323 0.01 24.90 10.60
CA LEU A 323 -0.05 26.01 9.63
C LEU A 323 -1.26 26.94 9.85
N ASN A 324 -2.25 26.53 10.65
CA ASN A 324 -3.40 27.35 10.99
C ASN A 324 -3.28 27.98 12.39
N SER A 325 -2.26 27.61 13.18
CA SER A 325 -2.01 28.21 14.51
C SER A 325 -1.25 29.54 14.45
N TYR A 326 -0.92 30.04 13.25
CA TYR A 326 -0.31 31.37 13.12
C TYR A 326 -1.31 32.49 13.48
N GLU A 327 -1.24 32.97 14.72
CA GLU A 327 -2.23 33.90 15.32
C GLU A 327 -2.44 35.19 14.53
N ASN A 328 -1.39 35.73 13.92
CA ASN A 328 -1.43 37.02 13.21
C ASN A 328 -1.71 36.88 11.71
N GLU A 329 -2.14 35.71 11.22
CA GLU A 329 -2.39 35.45 9.80
C GLU A 329 -3.25 36.53 9.14
N LYS A 330 -4.38 36.90 9.75
CA LYS A 330 -5.29 37.92 9.21
C LYS A 330 -4.68 39.32 9.18
N LYS A 331 -3.87 39.66 10.17
CA LYS A 331 -3.22 40.99 10.25
C LYS A 331 -2.10 41.11 9.23
N CYS A 332 -1.40 40.01 8.97
CA CYS A 332 -0.21 39.95 8.12
C CYS A 332 -0.47 39.37 6.72
N GLU A 333 -1.73 39.14 6.33
CA GLU A 333 -2.11 38.37 5.15
C GLU A 333 -1.46 38.85 3.83
N THR A 334 -1.30 40.16 3.68
CA THR A 334 -0.70 40.80 2.49
C THR A 334 0.83 40.73 2.47
N LYS A 335 1.44 40.43 3.62
CA LYS A 335 2.90 40.31 3.82
C LYS A 335 3.35 38.87 4.01
N LEU A 336 2.41 37.93 4.11
CA LEU A 336 2.72 36.52 4.24
C LEU A 336 3.35 35.95 2.95
N PRO A 337 4.25 34.97 3.09
CA PRO A 337 4.98 34.42 1.94
C PRO A 337 4.05 33.62 1.04
N LEU A 338 4.22 33.71 -0.28
CA LEU A 338 3.41 32.93 -1.23
C LEU A 338 3.64 31.42 -1.02
N GLU A 339 4.87 31.05 -0.70
CA GLU A 339 5.30 29.68 -0.41
C GLU A 339 4.57 29.11 0.81
N TYR A 340 4.26 29.94 1.80
CA TYR A 340 3.47 29.54 2.96
C TYR A 340 2.03 29.20 2.57
N LYS A 341 1.39 30.05 1.76
CA LYS A 341 0.04 29.78 1.23
C LYS A 341 0.02 28.51 0.39
N LYS A 342 1.03 28.33 -0.48
CA LYS A 342 1.18 27.12 -1.28
C LYS A 342 1.38 25.87 -0.41
N LEU A 343 2.20 25.94 0.65
CA LEU A 343 2.38 24.84 1.59
C LEU A 343 1.05 24.42 2.26
N LYS A 344 0.19 25.36 2.64
CA LYS A 344 -1.16 25.06 3.16
C LYS A 344 -1.98 24.27 2.14
N THR A 345 -2.01 24.73 0.89
CA THR A 345 -2.72 24.02 -0.20
C THR A 345 -2.13 22.63 -0.48
N ASP A 346 -0.80 22.51 -0.49
CA ASP A 346 -0.10 21.24 -0.69
C ASP A 346 -0.46 20.24 0.42
N VAL A 347 -0.56 20.69 1.68
CA VAL A 347 -0.99 19.89 2.83
C VAL A 347 -2.46 19.45 2.69
N ASP A 348 -3.38 20.35 2.33
CA ASP A 348 -4.78 20.00 2.12
C ASP A 348 -4.95 18.94 1.01
N LEU A 349 -4.21 19.09 -0.09
CA LEU A 349 -4.20 18.11 -1.16
C LEU A 349 -3.61 16.76 -0.71
N ALA A 350 -2.54 16.79 0.10
CA ALA A 350 -1.95 15.58 0.65
C ALA A 350 -2.95 14.83 1.56
N ILE A 351 -3.68 15.54 2.43
CA ILE A 351 -4.75 14.95 3.26
C ILE A 351 -5.75 14.19 2.38
N GLN A 352 -6.23 14.82 1.30
CA GLN A 352 -7.17 14.18 0.37
C GLN A 352 -6.55 12.93 -0.28
N LYS A 353 -5.30 13.00 -0.72
CA LYS A 353 -4.60 11.87 -1.32
C LYS A 353 -4.43 10.70 -0.35
N PHE A 354 -4.05 10.95 0.91
CA PHE A 354 -3.94 9.91 1.93
C PHE A 354 -5.29 9.29 2.26
N ASN A 355 -6.36 10.07 2.32
CA ASN A 355 -7.70 9.57 2.66
C ASN A 355 -8.41 8.84 1.50
N VAL A 356 -8.02 9.12 0.25
CA VAL A 356 -8.73 8.60 -0.94
C VAL A 356 -7.81 7.83 -1.89
N ALA A 357 -6.72 8.44 -2.36
CA ALA A 357 -5.91 7.87 -3.43
C ALA A 357 -4.98 6.74 -2.97
N TYR A 358 -4.40 6.88 -1.77
CA TYR A 358 -3.45 5.93 -1.20
C TYR A 358 -4.10 4.91 -0.27
N LYS A 359 -5.22 5.28 0.35
CA LYS A 359 -6.01 4.36 1.14
C LYS A 359 -6.62 3.32 0.22
N PRO A 360 -6.29 2.03 0.38
CA PRO A 360 -7.12 0.99 -0.19
C PRO A 360 -8.30 0.92 0.75
N VAL A 361 -9.35 1.73 0.51
CA VAL A 361 -10.65 1.77 1.22
C VAL A 361 -11.35 0.38 1.28
N GLU A 362 -10.65 -0.67 0.88
CA GLU A 362 -11.11 -1.77 0.04
C GLU A 362 -10.51 -3.10 0.54
N ILE A 363 -9.47 -3.03 1.39
CA ILE A 363 -8.91 -4.19 2.09
C ILE A 363 -9.03 -3.99 3.60
N ASN A 364 -10.25 -4.17 4.12
CA ASN A 364 -10.44 -4.30 5.56
C ASN A 364 -10.04 -5.70 6.03
N GLY A 365 -9.32 -5.77 7.15
CA GLY A 365 -8.72 -7.00 7.66
C GLY A 365 -9.69 -8.15 7.87
N THR A 366 -10.95 -7.89 8.21
CA THR A 366 -12.00 -8.92 8.38
C THR A 366 -12.43 -9.52 7.04
N LYS A 367 -12.79 -8.69 6.07
CA LYS A 367 -13.17 -9.15 4.71
C LYS A 367 -12.01 -9.91 4.04
N MET A 368 -10.78 -9.45 4.22
CA MET A 368 -9.60 -10.11 3.63
C MET A 368 -9.26 -11.44 4.30
N LYS A 369 -9.43 -11.56 5.63
CA LYS A 369 -9.29 -12.85 6.34
C LYS A 369 -10.37 -13.84 5.92
N GLU A 370 -11.61 -13.40 5.82
CA GLU A 370 -12.74 -14.21 5.35
C GLU A 370 -12.47 -14.75 3.94
N ILE A 371 -11.91 -13.93 3.07
CA ILE A 371 -11.60 -14.28 1.69
C ILE A 371 -10.41 -15.24 1.58
N LEU A 372 -9.33 -15.00 2.34
CA LEU A 372 -8.08 -15.73 2.21
C LEU A 372 -8.05 -17.05 3.01
N TYR A 373 -8.87 -17.19 4.06
CA TYR A 373 -9.02 -18.45 4.79
C TYR A 373 -10.39 -19.11 4.61
N GLY A 374 -11.43 -18.37 4.19
CA GLY A 374 -12.81 -18.88 4.20
C GLY A 374 -13.41 -18.90 5.61
N LEU A 375 -12.85 -18.12 6.55
CA LEU A 375 -13.32 -18.03 7.92
C LEU A 375 -14.31 -16.88 8.04
N ASN A 376 -15.61 -17.18 8.15
CA ASN A 376 -16.54 -16.24 8.75
C ASN A 376 -16.12 -16.05 10.21
N GLU A 377 -15.94 -14.81 10.69
CA GLU A 377 -15.81 -14.55 12.14
C GLU A 377 -17.13 -14.83 12.92
N PHE A 378 -18.11 -15.49 12.29
CA PHE A 378 -19.44 -15.79 12.81
C PHE A 378 -19.88 -17.26 12.66
N ASP A 379 -18.98 -18.19 12.30
CA ASP A 379 -19.26 -19.65 12.30
C ASP A 379 -18.50 -20.40 13.40
#